data_AF-A0A7W1X7F3-F1
#
_entry.id   AF-A0A7W1X7F3-F1
#
_cell.length_a   1.000
_cell.length_b   1.000
_cell.length_c   1.000
_cell.angle_alpha   90.00
_cell.angle_beta   90.00
_cell.angle_gamma   90.00
#
_symmetry.space_group_name_H-M   'P 1'
#
loop_
_entity.id
_entity.type
_entity.pdbx_description
1 polymer ?
#
loop_
_entity_poly.entity_id
_entity_poly.type
_entity_poly.pdbx_seq_one_letter_code
_entity_poly.pdbx_strand_id
1 'polypeptide(L)'
;MIWGMNNCSNELGEILNVLDESVQLLNHVSKENELAMARAVRQKVEWTLEKVIGREWVEIHSELRELIYYLDLTCFSLLNMRGESFPVYLQEVNQRYSSLLRSLYELYQHRMERCRTNSMM
;
A
#
# COMPACT_ATOMS: atom_id res chain seq x y z
N MET A 1 -8.09 -25.12 -18.99
CA MET A 1 -6.78 -24.48 -18.73
C MET A 1 -7.00 -23.32 -17.76
N ILE A 2 -7.27 -23.63 -16.48
CA ILE A 2 -7.70 -22.65 -15.45
C ILE A 2 -6.80 -22.84 -14.22
N TRP A 3 -5.56 -22.38 -14.30
CA TRP A 3 -4.58 -22.44 -13.19
C TRP A 3 -3.72 -21.17 -13.11
N GLY A 4 -4.33 -20.00 -13.34
CA GLY A 4 -3.62 -18.71 -13.31
C GLY A 4 -4.19 -17.65 -12.36
N MET A 5 -5.42 -17.80 -11.85
CA MET A 5 -6.11 -16.70 -11.14
C MET A 5 -6.06 -16.76 -9.61
N ASN A 6 -5.68 -17.88 -8.99
CA ASN A 6 -5.68 -18.01 -7.52
C ASN A 6 -4.45 -17.42 -6.82
N ASN A 7 -3.29 -17.35 -7.48
CA ASN A 7 -2.06 -16.87 -6.82
C ASN A 7 -1.95 -15.33 -6.82
N CYS A 8 -2.34 -14.67 -7.91
CA CYS A 8 -2.25 -13.20 -8.01
C CYS A 8 -3.19 -12.47 -7.03
N SER A 9 -4.37 -13.05 -6.74
CA SER A 9 -5.31 -12.47 -5.78
C SER A 9 -4.82 -12.58 -4.34
N ASN A 10 -4.01 -13.59 -4.02
CA ASN A 10 -3.44 -13.77 -2.69
C ASN A 10 -2.24 -12.84 -2.48
N GLU A 11 -1.35 -12.72 -3.48
CA GLU A 11 -0.19 -11.82 -3.43
C GLU A 11 -0.58 -10.35 -3.29
N LEU A 12 -1.59 -9.87 -4.04
CA LEU A 12 -2.07 -8.49 -3.88
C LEU A 12 -2.67 -8.26 -2.49
N GLY A 13 -3.40 -9.24 -1.95
CA GLY A 13 -3.93 -9.18 -0.59
C GLY A 13 -2.82 -9.07 0.46
N GLU A 14 -1.75 -9.85 0.32
CA GLU A 14 -0.56 -9.76 1.17
C GLU A 14 0.11 -8.38 1.08
N ILE A 15 0.28 -7.84 -0.13
CA ILE A 15 0.83 -6.49 -0.34
C ILE A 15 -0.03 -5.43 0.34
N LEU A 16 -1.36 -5.48 0.16
CA LEU A 16 -2.28 -4.51 0.76
C LEU A 16 -2.28 -4.58 2.29
N ASN A 17 -2.20 -5.78 2.86
CA ASN A 17 -2.08 -5.95 4.32
C ASN A 17 -0.78 -5.34 4.85
N VAL A 18 0.35 -5.58 4.19
CA VAL A 18 1.64 -5.01 4.57
C VAL A 18 1.62 -3.47 4.51
N LEU A 19 0.94 -2.90 3.52
CA LEU A 19 0.76 -1.46 3.39
C LEU A 19 -0.16 -0.89 4.47
N ASP A 20 -1.29 -1.51 4.76
CA ASP A 20 -2.17 -1.09 5.86
C ASP A 20 -1.42 -1.08 7.19
N GLU A 21 -0.72 -2.18 7.53
CA GLU A 21 0.09 -2.24 8.74
C GLU A 21 1.16 -1.14 8.78
N SER A 22 1.78 -0.83 7.64
CA SER A 22 2.80 0.22 7.54
C SER A 22 2.22 1.60 7.80
N VAL A 23 1.05 1.91 7.21
CA VAL A 23 0.32 3.16 7.45
C VAL A 23 -0.13 3.26 8.91
N GLN A 24 -0.66 2.17 9.48
CA GLN A 24 -1.07 2.14 10.88
C GLN A 24 0.11 2.39 11.82
N LEU A 25 1.25 1.73 11.58
CA LEU A 25 2.45 1.96 12.38
C LEU A 25 2.84 3.44 12.37
N LEU A 26 3.00 4.04 11.18
CA LEU A 26 3.43 5.45 11.07
C LEU A 26 2.44 6.42 11.73
N ASN A 27 1.13 6.15 11.69
CA ASN A 27 0.13 6.98 12.37
C ASN A 27 0.20 6.89 13.91
N HIS A 28 0.81 5.83 14.46
CA HIS A 28 0.96 5.61 15.89
C HIS A 28 2.41 5.76 16.37
N VAL A 29 3.25 6.48 15.61
CA VAL A 29 4.64 6.70 16.01
C VAL A 29 4.72 7.49 17.31
N SER A 30 5.58 7.03 18.22
CA SER A 30 5.95 7.78 19.43
C SER A 30 7.42 8.15 19.36
N LYS A 31 7.81 9.22 20.07
CA LYS A 31 9.22 9.66 20.10
C LYS A 31 10.17 8.58 20.62
N GLU A 32 9.68 7.66 21.45
CA GLU A 32 10.47 6.61 22.07
C GLU A 32 10.79 5.46 21.11
N ASN A 33 9.97 5.26 20.08
CA ASN A 33 10.10 4.14 19.14
C ASN A 33 10.29 4.57 17.67
N GLU A 34 10.40 5.86 17.40
CA GLU A 34 10.42 6.48 16.07
C GLU A 34 11.39 5.78 15.10
N LEU A 35 12.65 5.59 15.50
CA LEU A 35 13.66 4.98 14.64
C LEU A 35 13.45 3.48 14.43
N ALA A 36 12.99 2.77 15.47
CA ALA A 36 12.73 1.34 15.38
C ALA A 36 11.54 1.07 14.45
N MET A 37 10.48 1.88 14.59
CA MET A 37 9.31 1.83 13.73
C MET A 37 9.67 2.20 12.29
N ALA A 38 10.42 3.28 12.07
CA ALA A 38 10.82 3.70 10.74
C ALA A 38 11.63 2.61 10.02
N ARG A 39 12.50 1.89 10.72
CA ARG A 39 13.22 0.73 10.16
C ARG A 39 12.29 -0.43 9.83
N ALA A 40 11.35 -0.75 10.71
CA ALA A 40 10.38 -1.83 10.47
C ALA A 40 9.50 -1.53 9.25
N VAL A 41 8.99 -0.30 9.13
CA VAL A 41 8.20 0.14 7.98
C VAL A 41 9.05 0.16 6.71
N ARG A 42 10.30 0.62 6.79
CA ARG A 42 11.21 0.61 5.63
C ARG A 42 11.49 -0.79 5.10
N GLN A 43 11.68 -1.78 5.98
CA GLN A 43 11.83 -3.17 5.55
C GLN A 43 10.58 -3.70 4.85
N LYS A 44 9.39 -3.35 5.34
CA LYS A 44 8.12 -3.68 4.69
C LYS A 44 8.01 -3.04 3.30
N VAL A 45 8.40 -1.77 3.17
CA VAL A 45 8.43 -1.03 1.89
C VAL A 45 9.39 -1.67 0.90
N GLU A 46 10.60 -2.02 1.32
CA GLU A 46 11.59 -2.71 0.49
C GLU A 46 11.05 -4.06 0.00
N TRP A 47 10.44 -4.86 0.89
CA TRP A 47 9.78 -6.10 0.51
C TRP A 47 8.63 -5.88 -0.48
N THR A 48 7.78 -4.86 -0.27
CA THR A 48 6.69 -4.54 -1.19
C THR A 48 7.23 -4.10 -2.54
N LEU A 49 8.28 -3.29 -2.59
CA LEU A 49 8.92 -2.89 -3.85
C LEU A 49 9.43 -4.09 -4.64
N GLU A 50 10.09 -5.05 -3.99
CA GLU A 50 10.55 -6.29 -4.66
C GLU A 50 9.38 -7.06 -5.28
N LYS A 51 8.24 -7.16 -4.56
CA LYS A 51 7.05 -7.87 -5.03
C LYS A 51 6.35 -7.16 -6.18
N VAL A 52 6.32 -5.83 -6.15
CA VAL A 52 5.61 -5.02 -7.14
C VAL A 52 6.48 -4.78 -8.38
N ILE A 53 7.80 -4.59 -8.26
CA ILE A 53 8.73 -4.41 -9.41
C ILE A 53 8.85 -5.67 -10.26
N GLY A 54 8.76 -6.86 -9.67
CA GLY A 54 8.79 -8.12 -10.40
C GLY A 54 7.52 -8.44 -11.19
N ARG A 55 6.53 -7.53 -11.21
CA ARG A 55 5.18 -7.76 -11.73
C ARG A 55 4.65 -6.48 -12.39
N GLU A 56 3.71 -6.61 -13.31
CA GLU A 56 3.03 -5.46 -13.94
C GLU A 56 2.10 -4.68 -12.98
N TRP A 57 2.07 -5.00 -11.68
CA TRP A 57 1.22 -4.32 -10.69
C TRP A 57 1.49 -2.80 -10.60
N VAL A 58 2.73 -2.37 -10.87
CA VAL A 58 3.07 -0.94 -10.95
C VAL A 58 2.31 -0.23 -12.07
N GLU A 59 2.12 -0.92 -13.20
CA GLU A 59 1.44 -0.38 -14.38
C GLU A 59 -0.08 -0.43 -14.22
N ILE A 60 -0.58 -1.39 -13.43
CA ILE A 60 -2.01 -1.60 -13.17
C ILE A 60 -2.53 -0.68 -12.05
N HIS A 61 -1.70 -0.35 -11.06
CA HIS A 61 -2.09 0.44 -9.89
C HIS A 61 -1.09 1.57 -9.59
N SER A 62 -1.24 2.70 -10.26
CA SER A 62 -0.45 3.91 -10.01
C SER A 62 -0.47 4.36 -8.55
N GLU A 63 -1.63 4.23 -7.89
CA GLU A 63 -1.84 4.63 -6.50
C GLU A 63 -1.04 3.76 -5.53
N LEU A 64 -0.82 2.48 -5.88
CA LEU A 64 0.01 1.57 -5.09
C LEU A 64 1.46 2.05 -5.08
N ARG A 65 1.98 2.39 -6.26
CA ARG A 65 3.34 2.90 -6.42
C ARG A 65 3.54 4.22 -5.67
N GLU A 66 2.60 5.14 -5.80
CA GLU A 66 2.66 6.43 -5.10
C GLU A 66 2.64 6.24 -3.59
N LEU A 67 1.78 5.37 -3.07
CA LEU A 67 1.73 5.07 -1.64
C LEU A 67 3.07 4.52 -1.13
N ILE A 68 3.65 3.55 -1.84
CA ILE A 68 4.94 2.96 -1.49
C ILE A 68 6.04 4.03 -1.46
N TYR A 69 6.04 4.93 -2.45
CA TYR A 69 7.01 6.02 -2.50
C TYR A 69 6.89 6.98 -1.31
N TYR A 70 5.68 7.38 -0.93
CA TYR A 70 5.48 8.25 0.23
C TYR A 70 5.75 7.55 1.56
N LEU A 71 5.54 6.24 1.66
CA LEU A 71 5.98 5.46 2.82
C LEU A 71 7.51 5.50 2.96
N ASP A 72 8.24 5.31 1.87
CA ASP A 72 9.71 5.41 1.88
C ASP A 72 10.18 6.81 2.30
N LEU A 73 9.59 7.87 1.73
CA LEU A 73 9.91 9.26 2.12
C LEU A 73 9.62 9.53 3.60
N THR A 74 8.51 8.99 4.11
CA THR A 74 8.15 9.13 5.53
C THR A 74 9.21 8.46 6.42
N CYS A 75 9.63 7.24 6.09
CA CYS A 75 10.73 6.57 6.79
C CYS A 75 12.05 7.32 6.63
N PHE A 76 12.36 7.83 5.44
CA PHE A 76 13.57 8.59 5.17
C PHE A 76 13.66 9.84 6.04
N SER A 77 12.55 10.57 6.19
CA SER A 77 12.46 11.74 7.05
C SER A 77 12.81 11.41 8.51
N LEU A 78 12.20 10.36 9.07
CA LEU A 78 12.46 9.92 10.44
C LEU A 78 13.92 9.46 10.64
N LEU A 79 14.46 8.71 9.67
CA LEU A 79 15.80 8.11 9.78
C LEU A 79 16.95 9.09 9.52
N ASN A 80 16.76 10.06 8.63
CA ASN A 80 17.86 10.87 8.08
C ASN A 80 17.67 12.38 8.25
N MET A 81 16.44 12.85 8.48
CA MET A 81 16.11 14.28 8.60
C MET A 81 15.53 14.63 9.97
N ARG A 82 15.75 13.80 10.99
CA ARG A 82 15.22 14.00 12.36
C ARG A 82 13.69 14.20 12.39
N GLY A 83 12.99 13.64 11.41
CA GLY A 83 11.54 13.76 11.27
C GLY A 83 11.03 15.14 10.83
N GLU A 84 11.88 16.05 10.35
CA GLU A 84 11.47 17.42 9.98
C GLU A 84 10.30 17.46 8.98
N SER A 85 10.33 16.57 7.99
CA SER A 85 9.27 16.46 6.97
C SER A 85 8.27 15.35 7.26
N PHE A 86 8.37 14.67 8.40
CA PHE A 86 7.52 13.52 8.73
C PHE A 86 6.02 13.87 8.72
N PRO A 87 5.56 14.97 9.34
CA PRO A 87 4.14 15.29 9.33
C PRO A 87 3.59 15.50 7.92
N VAL A 88 4.39 16.13 7.05
CA VAL A 88 4.03 16.39 5.66
C VAL A 88 3.92 15.08 4.89
N TYR A 89 4.94 14.22 4.97
CA TYR A 89 4.91 12.94 4.26
C TYR A 89 3.85 11.98 4.81
N LEU A 90 3.59 11.98 6.12
CA LEU A 90 2.50 11.20 6.72
C LEU A 90 1.13 11.64 6.20
N GLN A 91 0.91 12.94 6.03
CA GLN A 91 -0.31 13.45 5.42
C GLN A 91 -0.47 12.94 3.98
N GLU A 92 0.59 12.98 3.18
CA GLU A 92 0.58 12.46 1.82
C GLU A 92 0.31 10.94 1.80
N VAL A 93 0.95 10.17 2.68
CA VAL A 93 0.66 8.73 2.89
C VAL A 93 -0.82 8.50 3.12
N ASN A 94 -1.43 9.21 4.07
CA ASN A 94 -2.84 9.04 4.42
C ASN A 94 -3.79 9.40 3.27
N GLN A 95 -3.46 10.43 2.48
CA GLN A 95 -4.23 10.80 1.29
C GLN A 95 -4.18 9.70 0.22
N ARG A 96 -2.98 9.18 -0.10
CA ARG A 96 -2.81 8.15 -1.13
C ARG A 96 -3.43 6.83 -0.69
N TYR A 97 -3.28 6.49 0.59
CA TYR A 97 -3.90 5.28 1.15
C TYR A 97 -5.43 5.34 1.04
N SER A 98 -6.02 6.48 1.39
CA SER A 98 -7.47 6.69 1.26
C SER A 98 -7.93 6.60 -0.19
N SER A 99 -7.16 7.16 -1.12
CA SER A 99 -7.43 7.06 -2.57
C SER A 99 -7.37 5.61 -3.04
N LEU A 100 -6.34 4.86 -2.65
CA LEU A 100 -6.18 3.44 -3.00
C LEU A 100 -7.36 2.60 -2.50
N LEU A 101 -7.77 2.77 -1.23
CA LEU A 101 -8.92 2.06 -0.67
C LEU A 101 -10.21 2.34 -1.45
N ARG A 102 -10.41 3.60 -1.86
CA ARG A 102 -11.55 3.99 -2.68
C ARG A 102 -11.53 3.31 -4.04
N SER A 103 -10.40 3.37 -4.76
CA SER A 103 -10.24 2.71 -6.06
C SER A 103 -10.51 1.21 -5.96
N LEU A 104 -10.00 0.54 -4.91
CA LEU A 104 -10.25 -0.89 -4.68
C LEU A 104 -11.73 -1.19 -4.40
N TYR A 105 -12.40 -0.35 -3.62
CA TYR A 105 -13.83 -0.52 -3.34
C TYR A 105 -14.68 -0.35 -4.61
N GLU A 106 -14.40 0.66 -5.42
CA GLU A 106 -15.11 0.91 -6.68
C GLU A 106 -14.91 -0.25 -7.67
N LEU A 107 -13.69 -0.78 -7.78
CA LEU A 107 -13.40 -1.99 -8.57
C LEU A 107 -14.18 -3.22 -8.09
N TYR A 108 -14.30 -3.39 -6.78
CA TYR A 108 -15.07 -4.48 -6.19
C TYR A 108 -16.57 -4.36 -6.49
N GLN A 109 -17.15 -3.17 -6.33
CA GLN A 109 -18.56 -2.92 -6.64
C GLN A 109 -18.87 -3.21 -8.11
N HIS A 110 -18.05 -2.70 -9.03
CA HIS A 110 -18.23 -2.97 -10.46
C HIS A 110 -18.13 -4.45 -10.83
N ARG A 111 -17.28 -5.23 -10.13
CA ARG A 111 -17.25 -6.69 -10.33
C ARG A 111 -18.56 -7.34 -9.86
N MET A 112 -19.08 -6.95 -8.70
CA MET A 112 -20.34 -7.52 -8.18
C MET A 112 -21.53 -7.22 -9.09
N GLU A 113 -21.61 -6.00 -9.63
CA GLU A 113 -22.67 -5.59 -10.56
C GLU A 113 -22.64 -6.40 -11.87
N ARG A 114 -21.44 -6.63 -12.44
CA ARG A 114 -21.27 -7.47 -13.64
C ARG A 114 -21.65 -8.94 -13.39
N CYS A 115 -21.32 -9.49 -12.22
CA CYS A 115 -21.70 -10.86 -11.87
C CYS A 115 -23.23 -11.00 -11.72
N ARG A 116 -23.92 -10.00 -11.16
CA ARG A 116 -25.40 -10.01 -11.07
C ARG A 116 -26.07 -9.93 -12.43
N THR A 117 -25.58 -9.08 -13.32
CA THR A 117 -26.14 -8.92 -14.68
C THR A 117 -25.92 -10.16 -15.54
N ASN A 118 -24.75 -10.82 -15.43
CA ASN A 118 -24.47 -12.08 -16.16
C ASN A 118 -25.20 -13.32 -15.60
N SER A 119 -25.77 -13.26 -14.39
CA SER A 119 -26.57 -14.34 -13.81
C SER A 119 -28.08 -14.23 -14.13
N MET A 120 -28.50 -13.15 -14.79
CA MET A 120 -29.88 -12.90 -15.22
C MET A 120 -30.10 -13.04 -16.73
N MET A 121 -29.08 -13.49 -17.48
CA MET A 121 -29.17 -13.94 -18.87
C MET A 121 -28.92 -15.45 -18.93
#